data_AF-A0A1I7TF43-F1
#
_entry.id   AF-A0A1I7TF43-F1
#
_cell.length_a   1.000
_cell.length_b   1.000
_cell.length_c   1.000
_cell.angle_alpha   90.00
_cell.angle_beta   90.00
_cell.angle_gamma   90.00
#
_symmetry.space_group_name_H-M   'P 1'
#
loop_
_entity.id
_entity.type
_entity.pdbx_description
1 polymer ?
#
loop_
_entity_poly.entity_id
_entity_poly.type
_entity_poly.pdbx_seq_one_letter_code
_entity_poly.pdbx_strand_id
1 'polypeptide(L)'
;MKLFLFLLFLWITVVVGRIDGRHDVFDSSEDSTSSEEMTGRAVNRDSFEDSEGSEGSSEKSEKKGKSCPGEWMSFDRSQGKWCVKVFMSNGNFLSAETLCRSYNSTLTGFQTNDERLKIADVAKQMIQSRGIEVALMWIGARRKSNCPTAGMCFADETFYWTDNFTKVKEAFEFSSGQPDASLNNRHNQNWGHESCLQQMIFASGTTHPKYASFQGQLNDLHCQNPEVQMCACGRRP
;
A
#
# COMPACT_ATOMS: atom_id res chain seq x y z
N MET A 1 65.26 -8.91 39.44
CA MET A 1 65.12 -8.92 37.97
C MET A 1 63.85 -8.17 37.59
N LYS A 2 63.99 -7.26 36.62
CA LYS A 2 62.99 -6.37 35.97
C LYS A 2 61.60 -7.00 35.87
N LEU A 3 60.55 -6.42 36.45
CA LEU A 3 59.73 -5.29 35.96
C LEU A 3 59.25 -5.48 34.52
N PHE A 4 57.96 -5.83 34.32
CA PHE A 4 57.13 -5.33 33.22
C PHE A 4 55.65 -5.45 33.61
N LEU A 5 55.15 -4.37 34.20
CA LEU A 5 53.74 -4.09 34.40
C LEU A 5 53.27 -3.37 33.12
N PHE A 6 52.52 -4.06 32.25
CA PHE A 6 51.95 -3.42 31.05
C PHE A 6 50.67 -2.67 31.44
N LEU A 7 50.83 -1.38 31.75
CA LEU A 7 49.76 -0.39 31.78
C LEU A 7 49.46 0.05 30.34
N LEU A 8 48.35 -0.44 29.77
CA LEU A 8 47.77 0.16 28.57
C LEU A 8 46.70 1.16 28.99
N PHE A 9 47.11 2.42 29.04
CA PHE A 9 46.23 3.58 29.14
C PHE A 9 45.38 3.68 27.88
N LEU A 10 44.10 3.32 27.98
CA LEU A 10 43.09 3.66 26.97
C LEU A 10 42.67 5.12 27.19
N TRP A 11 43.07 5.96 26.25
CA TRP A 11 42.67 7.37 26.17
C TRP A 11 41.18 7.43 25.82
N ILE A 12 40.35 7.88 26.76
CA ILE A 12 38.96 8.25 26.49
C ILE A 12 38.98 9.71 26.00
N THR A 13 38.83 9.92 24.71
CA THR A 13 38.52 11.25 24.17
C THR A 13 37.03 11.53 24.38
N VAL A 14 36.71 12.33 25.40
CA VAL A 14 35.38 12.92 25.55
C VAL A 14 35.26 14.08 24.56
N VAL A 15 34.52 13.89 23.47
CA VAL A 15 34.09 15.00 22.61
C VAL A 15 32.84 15.61 23.24
N VAL A 16 33.02 16.74 23.95
CA VAL A 16 31.91 17.59 24.39
C VAL A 16 31.50 18.46 23.20
N GLY A 17 30.50 18.01 22.46
CA GLY A 17 29.80 18.84 21.47
C GLY A 17 28.82 19.77 22.17
N ARG A 18 29.13 21.07 22.21
CA ARG A 18 28.15 22.14 22.48
C ARG A 18 27.15 22.17 21.31
N ILE A 19 25.88 21.92 21.58
CA ILE A 19 24.80 22.31 20.67
C ILE A 19 24.19 23.57 21.27
N ASP A 20 24.57 24.71 20.69
CA ASP A 20 23.91 25.99 20.94
C ASP A 20 22.48 25.90 20.43
N GLY A 21 21.54 26.18 21.33
CA GLY A 21 20.13 26.37 20.98
C GLY A 21 19.99 27.62 20.13
N ARG A 22 19.52 27.45 18.89
CA ARG A 22 18.97 28.52 18.08
C ARG A 22 17.50 28.24 17.83
N HIS A 23 16.67 29.05 18.48
CA HIS A 23 15.27 29.23 18.12
C HIS A 23 15.22 29.81 16.71
N ASP A 24 14.66 29.07 15.76
CA ASP A 24 14.17 29.65 14.51
C ASP A 24 12.63 29.52 14.53
N VAL A 25 12.02 30.67 14.84
CA VAL A 25 10.61 30.98 14.59
C VAL A 25 10.45 31.00 13.08
N PHE A 26 9.66 30.08 12.51
CA PHE A 26 9.24 30.19 11.13
C PHE A 26 7.79 30.69 11.13
N ASP A 27 7.69 31.97 10.78
CA ASP A 27 6.47 32.71 10.62
C ASP A 27 5.72 32.24 9.35
N SER A 28 4.42 32.43 9.40
CA SER A 28 3.44 32.02 8.41
C SER A 28 3.48 32.98 7.23
N SER A 29 3.31 32.50 5.99
CA SER A 29 2.86 33.34 4.89
C SER A 29 2.04 32.53 3.89
N GLU A 30 0.74 32.75 3.99
CA GLU A 30 -0.26 32.51 2.97
C GLU A 30 -0.06 33.55 1.86
N ASP A 31 -0.05 33.14 0.59
CA ASP A 31 -0.18 34.08 -0.52
C ASP A 31 -1.37 33.65 -1.40
N SER A 32 -2.47 34.39 -1.21
CA SER A 32 -3.59 34.48 -2.15
C SER A 32 -3.34 35.68 -3.04
N THR A 33 -3.41 35.52 -4.36
CA THR A 33 -3.44 36.65 -5.30
C THR A 33 -4.68 36.56 -6.16
N SER A 34 -5.58 37.52 -5.96
CA SER A 34 -6.76 37.82 -6.77
C SER A 34 -6.59 39.18 -7.45
N SER A 35 -7.46 39.43 -8.42
CA SER A 35 -7.73 40.71 -9.13
C SER A 35 -6.75 40.99 -10.28
N GLU A 36 -7.15 41.41 -11.48
CA GLU A 36 -8.14 42.45 -11.80
C GLU A 36 -8.94 42.20 -13.09
N GLU A 37 -10.18 42.71 -13.09
CA GLU A 37 -11.02 42.97 -14.26
C GLU A 37 -10.54 44.22 -15.01
N MET A 38 -10.64 44.22 -16.35
CA MET A 38 -10.65 45.44 -17.16
C MET A 38 -11.84 45.38 -18.12
N THR A 39 -12.78 46.31 -17.88
CA THR A 39 -13.95 46.61 -18.69
C THR A 39 -13.56 47.43 -19.93
N GLY A 40 -14.13 47.08 -21.09
CA GLY A 40 -14.14 47.92 -22.29
C GLY A 40 -15.29 47.52 -23.21
N ARG A 41 -16.18 48.46 -23.53
CA ARG A 41 -17.47 48.30 -24.24
C ARG A 41 -17.41 48.97 -25.63
N ALA A 42 -18.22 48.43 -26.57
CA ALA A 42 -18.88 49.12 -27.72
C ALA A 42 -18.02 49.33 -29.01
N VAL A 43 -18.45 49.23 -30.29
CA VAL A 43 -19.74 49.04 -31.04
C VAL A 43 -19.41 48.59 -32.51
N ASN A 44 -20.45 48.11 -33.23
CA ASN A 44 -20.70 48.05 -34.71
C ASN A 44 -20.36 46.71 -35.39
N ARG A 45 -21.33 45.89 -35.87
CA ARG A 45 -22.41 46.07 -36.87
C ARG A 45 -21.85 46.17 -38.30
N ASP A 46 -21.88 45.08 -39.07
CA ASP A 46 -22.83 44.86 -40.18
C ASP A 46 -22.55 43.53 -40.93
N SER A 47 -23.65 43.02 -41.48
CA SER A 47 -23.93 41.78 -42.22
C SER A 47 -23.07 41.55 -43.47
N PHE A 48 -22.81 40.28 -43.84
CA PHE A 48 -22.88 39.79 -45.23
C PHE A 48 -22.88 38.25 -45.28
N GLU A 49 -23.56 37.72 -46.30
CA GLU A 49 -24.07 36.36 -46.49
C GLU A 49 -23.02 35.29 -46.92
N ASP A 50 -23.49 34.05 -46.81
CA ASP A 50 -23.27 32.88 -47.68
C ASP A 50 -22.13 31.87 -47.47
N SER A 51 -22.56 30.63 -47.77
CA SER A 51 -21.80 29.43 -48.17
C SER A 51 -21.57 28.34 -47.13
N GLU A 52 -22.49 27.37 -47.17
CA GLU A 52 -22.26 25.94 -47.40
C GLU A 52 -21.14 25.21 -46.63
N GLY A 53 -21.58 24.17 -45.91
CA GLY A 53 -20.87 22.89 -45.92
C GLY A 53 -19.83 22.69 -44.82
N SER A 54 -20.24 22.09 -43.70
CA SER A 54 -19.53 20.93 -43.19
C SER A 54 -20.39 20.19 -42.19
N GLU A 55 -20.62 18.92 -42.48
CA GLU A 55 -21.10 17.92 -41.53
C GLU A 55 -20.13 17.89 -40.34
N GLY A 56 -20.43 18.68 -39.32
CA GLY A 56 -19.85 18.52 -37.99
C GLY A 56 -20.41 17.24 -37.40
N SER A 57 -19.82 16.11 -37.79
CA SER A 57 -19.98 14.86 -37.07
C SER A 57 -19.71 15.20 -35.61
N SER A 58 -20.77 15.12 -34.83
CA SER A 58 -20.66 15.15 -33.38
C SER A 58 -19.92 13.87 -33.04
N GLU A 59 -18.59 13.92 -33.07
CA GLU A 59 -17.75 13.04 -32.29
C GLU A 59 -18.17 13.27 -30.83
N LYS A 60 -19.22 12.54 -30.45
CA LYS A 60 -19.31 11.96 -29.12
C LYS A 60 -17.94 11.32 -28.92
N SER A 61 -17.06 12.04 -28.24
CA SER A 61 -15.99 11.43 -27.48
C SER A 61 -16.70 10.54 -26.47
N GLU A 62 -17.00 9.31 -26.91
CA GLU A 62 -17.19 8.19 -26.03
C GLU A 62 -15.97 8.24 -25.12
N LYS A 63 -16.21 8.60 -23.86
CA LYS A 63 -15.24 8.41 -22.81
C LYS A 63 -14.94 6.92 -22.80
N LYS A 64 -13.98 6.48 -23.61
CA LYS A 64 -13.37 5.15 -23.52
C LYS A 64 -12.93 5.05 -22.07
N GLY A 65 -13.72 4.32 -21.27
CA GLY A 65 -13.41 4.11 -19.86
C GLY A 65 -11.98 3.61 -19.81
N LYS A 66 -11.10 4.35 -19.14
CA LYS A 66 -9.67 4.03 -19.09
C LYS A 66 -9.53 2.55 -18.72
N SER A 67 -8.87 1.77 -19.57
CA SER A 67 -8.63 0.34 -19.36
C SER A 67 -7.42 0.15 -18.45
N CYS A 68 -7.39 -0.95 -17.69
CA CYS A 68 -6.20 -1.27 -16.92
C CYS A 68 -4.99 -1.48 -17.85
N PRO A 69 -3.78 -1.05 -17.43
CA PRO A 69 -2.57 -1.28 -18.23
C PRO A 69 -2.33 -2.79 -18.40
N GLY A 70 -1.69 -3.20 -19.50
CA GLY A 70 -1.72 -4.59 -20.00
C GLY A 70 -1.30 -5.68 -19.01
N GLU A 71 -0.43 -5.38 -18.05
CA GLU A 71 0.02 -6.35 -17.03
C GLU A 71 -0.70 -6.22 -15.67
N TRP A 72 -1.79 -5.47 -15.63
CA TRP A 72 -2.60 -5.27 -14.43
C TRP A 72 -3.91 -6.03 -14.59
N MET A 73 -4.27 -6.81 -13.57
CA MET A 73 -5.59 -7.43 -13.47
C MET A 73 -6.65 -6.34 -13.38
N SER A 74 -7.73 -6.48 -14.14
CA SER A 74 -8.90 -5.61 -14.04
C SER A 74 -9.96 -6.24 -13.16
N PHE A 75 -10.50 -5.43 -12.25
CA PHE A 75 -11.65 -5.76 -11.42
C PHE A 75 -12.72 -4.69 -11.58
N ASP A 76 -13.95 -5.11 -11.84
CA ASP A 76 -15.09 -4.21 -11.94
C ASP A 76 -15.81 -4.18 -10.59
N ARG A 77 -15.55 -3.12 -9.82
CA ARG A 77 -16.15 -2.90 -8.50
C ARG A 77 -17.31 -1.92 -8.61
N SER A 78 -18.19 -1.88 -7.61
CA SER A 78 -19.33 -0.96 -7.58
C SER A 78 -18.91 0.52 -7.59
N GLN A 79 -17.71 0.84 -7.09
CA GLN A 79 -17.14 2.18 -7.08
C GLN A 79 -16.37 2.53 -8.36
N GLY A 80 -16.22 1.57 -9.28
CA GLY A 80 -15.50 1.72 -10.54
C GLY A 80 -14.44 0.65 -10.76
N LYS A 81 -13.83 0.68 -11.95
CA LYS A 81 -12.75 -0.24 -12.33
C LYS A 81 -11.52 -0.04 -11.44
N TRP A 82 -10.94 -1.15 -10.99
CA TRP A 82 -9.72 -1.18 -10.18
C TRP A 82 -8.70 -2.12 -10.81
N CYS A 83 -7.46 -1.64 -10.91
CA CYS A 83 -6.37 -2.35 -11.55
C CYS A 83 -5.40 -2.84 -10.49
N VAL A 84 -5.08 -4.13 -10.46
CA VAL A 84 -4.17 -4.72 -9.48
C VAL A 84 -3.00 -5.42 -10.14
N LYS A 85 -1.80 -5.27 -9.58
CA LYS A 85 -0.61 -6.01 -9.98
C LYS A 85 0.13 -6.52 -8.75
N VAL A 86 0.61 -7.75 -8.83
CA VAL A 86 1.44 -8.38 -7.80
C VAL A 86 2.91 -8.17 -8.17
N PHE A 87 3.71 -7.80 -7.18
CA PHE A 87 5.15 -7.62 -7.31
C PHE A 87 5.89 -8.52 -6.32
N MET A 88 7.04 -9.04 -6.74
CA MET A 88 8.04 -9.52 -5.78
C MET A 88 8.63 -8.29 -5.08
N SER A 89 8.58 -8.26 -3.76
CA SER A 89 9.07 -7.16 -2.95
C SER A 89 9.47 -7.70 -1.58
N ASN A 90 10.77 -7.91 -1.39
CA ASN A 90 11.29 -8.29 -0.08
C ASN A 90 11.34 -7.07 0.82
N GLY A 91 10.67 -7.13 1.96
CA GLY A 91 10.78 -6.11 2.98
C GLY A 91 9.52 -5.92 3.81
N ASN A 92 9.56 -4.85 4.59
CA ASN A 92 8.47 -4.48 5.48
C ASN A 92 7.31 -3.80 4.73
N PHE A 93 6.20 -3.56 5.44
CA PHE A 93 5.00 -2.97 4.87
C PHE A 93 5.26 -1.60 4.23
N LEU A 94 6.12 -0.77 4.84
CA LEU A 94 6.42 0.56 4.32
C LEU A 94 7.20 0.48 2.99
N SER A 95 8.14 -0.45 2.87
CA SER A 95 8.86 -0.70 1.62
C SER A 95 7.91 -1.17 0.52
N ALA A 96 6.97 -2.06 0.84
CA ALA A 96 5.96 -2.53 -0.11
C ALA A 96 5.03 -1.40 -0.58
N GLU A 97 4.56 -0.57 0.34
CA GLU A 97 3.75 0.61 0.03
C GLU A 97 4.53 1.63 -0.82
N THR A 98 5.83 1.82 -0.54
CA THR A 98 6.71 2.69 -1.35
C THR A 98 6.86 2.15 -2.78
N LEU A 99 6.98 0.83 -2.94
CA LEU A 99 7.00 0.20 -4.25
C LEU A 99 5.67 0.43 -4.99
N CYS A 100 4.52 0.28 -4.33
CA CYS A 100 3.25 0.59 -4.98
C CYS A 100 3.19 2.06 -5.44
N ARG A 101 3.68 3.00 -4.62
CA ARG A 101 3.67 4.42 -4.97
C ARG A 101 4.52 4.76 -6.18
N SER A 102 5.63 4.04 -6.42
CA SER A 102 6.43 4.24 -7.64
C SER A 102 5.67 3.90 -8.94
N TYR A 103 4.59 3.13 -8.83
CA TYR A 103 3.66 2.81 -9.93
C TYR A 103 2.36 3.63 -9.88
N ASN A 104 2.31 4.75 -9.14
CA ASN A 104 1.10 5.54 -8.90
C ASN A 104 -0.05 4.67 -8.36
N SER A 105 0.28 3.78 -7.44
CA SER A 105 -0.63 2.83 -6.81
C SER A 105 -0.41 2.78 -5.30
N THR A 106 -1.26 2.05 -4.60
CA THR A 106 -1.20 1.80 -3.14
C THR A 106 -1.29 0.30 -2.91
N LEU A 107 -0.88 -0.20 -1.74
CA LEU A 107 -1.25 -1.57 -1.36
C LEU A 107 -2.77 -1.73 -1.44
N THR A 108 -3.24 -2.76 -2.12
CA THR A 108 -4.67 -2.95 -2.45
C THR A 108 -5.40 -3.72 -1.36
N GLY A 109 -6.70 -3.45 -1.18
CA GLY A 109 -7.64 -4.35 -0.53
C GLY A 109 -8.39 -5.25 -1.52
N PHE A 110 -9.25 -6.11 -0.97
CA PHE A 110 -10.07 -7.06 -1.72
C PHE A 110 -11.56 -6.70 -1.62
N GLN A 111 -12.25 -6.60 -2.76
CA GLN A 111 -13.68 -6.31 -2.78
C GLN A 111 -14.54 -7.59 -2.69
N THR A 112 -13.98 -8.74 -3.07
CA THR A 112 -14.66 -10.04 -2.94
C THR A 112 -13.64 -11.15 -2.63
N ASN A 113 -14.15 -12.31 -2.20
CA ASN A 113 -13.32 -13.50 -2.05
C ASN A 113 -12.71 -13.98 -3.37
N ASP A 114 -13.40 -13.83 -4.49
CA ASP A 114 -12.87 -14.18 -5.81
C ASP A 114 -11.70 -13.27 -6.21
N GLU A 115 -11.77 -11.97 -5.90
CA GLU A 115 -10.62 -11.07 -6.11
C GLU A 115 -9.41 -11.52 -5.29
N ARG A 116 -9.63 -11.84 -4.01
CA ARG A 116 -8.59 -12.31 -3.09
C ARG A 116 -7.90 -13.57 -3.62
N LEU A 117 -8.68 -14.55 -4.09
CA LEU A 117 -8.15 -15.81 -4.61
C LEU A 117 -7.46 -15.62 -5.97
N LYS A 118 -8.01 -14.78 -6.86
CA LYS A 118 -7.37 -14.48 -8.16
C LYS A 118 -6.01 -13.81 -7.99
N ILE A 119 -5.89 -12.87 -7.04
CA ILE A 119 -4.62 -12.23 -6.71
C ILE A 119 -3.65 -13.27 -6.11
N ALA A 120 -4.13 -14.16 -5.24
CA ALA A 120 -3.32 -15.26 -4.69
C ALA A 120 -2.84 -16.24 -5.77
N ASP A 121 -3.64 -16.51 -6.79
CA ASP A 121 -3.28 -17.40 -7.91
C ASP A 121 -2.19 -16.82 -8.80
N VAL A 122 -2.22 -15.50 -9.06
CA VAL A 122 -1.12 -14.81 -9.76
C VAL A 122 0.15 -14.88 -8.93
N ALA A 123 0.05 -14.61 -7.62
CA ALA A 123 1.20 -14.71 -6.72
C ALA A 123 1.76 -16.15 -6.66
N LYS A 124 0.89 -17.16 -6.64
CA LYS A 124 1.26 -18.58 -6.69
C LYS A 124 2.10 -18.91 -7.92
N GLN A 125 1.66 -18.48 -9.10
CA GLN A 125 2.42 -18.72 -10.34
C GLN A 125 3.82 -18.10 -10.27
N MET A 126 3.95 -16.91 -9.67
CA MET A 126 5.23 -16.23 -9.49
C MET A 126 6.18 -16.99 -8.53
N ILE A 127 5.67 -17.58 -7.45
CA ILE A 127 6.53 -18.33 -6.52
C ILE A 127 6.88 -19.72 -7.07
N GLN A 128 5.95 -20.36 -7.78
CA GLN A 128 6.19 -21.63 -8.48
C GLN A 128 7.31 -21.49 -9.51
N SER A 129 7.30 -20.42 -10.31
CA SER A 129 8.34 -20.17 -11.31
C SER A 129 9.73 -19.91 -10.71
N ARG A 130 9.82 -19.72 -9.40
CA ARG A 130 11.06 -19.45 -8.65
C ARG A 130 11.45 -20.59 -7.70
N GLY A 131 10.71 -21.69 -7.70
CA GLY A 131 10.95 -22.81 -6.77
C GLY A 131 10.72 -22.46 -5.30
N ILE A 132 9.89 -21.46 -5.00
CA ILE A 132 9.53 -21.04 -3.65
C ILE A 132 8.25 -21.77 -3.25
N GLU A 133 8.28 -22.51 -2.14
CA GLU A 133 7.11 -23.27 -1.65
C GLU A 133 6.05 -22.40 -1.00
N VAL A 134 6.49 -21.37 -0.24
CA VAL A 134 5.62 -20.45 0.50
C VAL A 134 6.15 -19.04 0.40
N ALA A 135 5.26 -18.08 0.17
CA ALA A 135 5.54 -16.66 0.31
C ALA A 135 4.42 -15.97 1.09
N LEU A 136 4.80 -14.87 1.73
CA LEU A 136 3.87 -13.93 2.34
C LEU A 136 3.75 -12.72 1.41
N MET A 137 2.54 -12.17 1.30
CA MET A 137 2.28 -11.01 0.48
C MET A 137 1.61 -9.89 1.27
N TRP A 138 2.20 -8.70 1.26
CA TRP A 138 1.57 -7.52 1.85
C TRP A 138 0.32 -7.10 1.09
N ILE A 139 -0.76 -6.87 1.84
CA ILE A 139 -2.05 -6.35 1.38
C ILE A 139 -2.36 -5.05 2.13
N GLY A 140 -3.11 -4.14 1.50
CA GLY A 140 -3.38 -2.80 2.02
C GLY A 140 -4.41 -2.77 3.13
N ALA A 141 -4.07 -3.25 4.32
CA ALA A 141 -4.93 -3.18 5.50
C ALA A 141 -4.15 -2.88 6.78
N ARG A 142 -4.81 -2.20 7.72
CA ARG A 142 -4.27 -1.86 9.04
C ARG A 142 -5.25 -2.18 10.15
N ARG A 143 -4.72 -2.63 11.29
CA ARG A 143 -5.50 -2.86 12.51
C ARG A 143 -6.07 -1.54 13.00
N LYS A 144 -7.34 -1.55 13.41
CA LYS A 144 -7.98 -0.37 14.00
C LYS A 144 -7.49 -0.16 15.43
N SER A 145 -7.29 1.10 15.81
CA SER A 145 -6.86 1.46 17.17
C SER A 145 -7.88 1.09 18.25
N ASN A 146 -9.17 0.98 17.91
CA ASN A 146 -10.22 0.50 18.83
C ASN A 146 -10.34 -1.03 18.89
N CYS A 147 -9.53 -1.77 18.13
CA CYS A 147 -9.43 -3.23 18.14
C CYS A 147 -7.95 -3.69 18.30
N PRO A 148 -7.23 -3.24 19.35
CA PRO A 148 -5.78 -3.43 19.45
C PRO A 148 -5.36 -4.88 19.72
N THR A 149 -6.21 -5.69 20.35
CA THR A 149 -5.91 -7.08 20.73
C THR A 149 -6.94 -8.08 20.20
N ALA A 150 -6.58 -9.37 20.18
CA ALA A 150 -7.48 -10.43 19.77
C ALA A 150 -8.74 -10.51 20.64
N GLY A 151 -9.88 -10.81 20.02
CA GLY A 151 -11.17 -10.99 20.68
C GLY A 151 -11.90 -9.70 21.10
N MET A 152 -11.27 -8.53 20.96
CA MET A 152 -11.96 -7.25 21.22
C MET A 152 -13.01 -6.90 20.17
N CYS A 153 -12.74 -7.27 18.92
CA CYS A 153 -13.63 -7.08 17.78
C CYS A 153 -13.77 -8.40 17.03
N PHE A 154 -14.83 -8.54 16.23
CA PHE A 154 -14.88 -9.63 15.28
C PHE A 154 -13.70 -9.53 14.29
N ALA A 155 -13.26 -10.68 13.77
CA ALA A 155 -12.07 -10.76 12.94
C ALA A 155 -12.13 -9.81 11.73
N ASP A 156 -13.25 -9.83 11.01
CA ASP A 156 -13.56 -8.98 9.86
C ASP A 156 -13.77 -7.49 10.21
N GLU A 157 -13.90 -7.17 11.50
CA GLU A 157 -14.01 -5.81 12.00
C GLU A 157 -12.70 -5.24 12.55
N THR A 158 -11.69 -6.08 12.72
CA THR A 158 -10.42 -5.70 13.34
C THR A 158 -9.57 -4.78 12.44
N PHE A 159 -9.70 -4.92 11.12
CA PHE A 159 -8.91 -4.20 10.13
C PHE A 159 -9.76 -3.22 9.30
N TYR A 160 -9.08 -2.26 8.68
CA TYR A 160 -9.63 -1.41 7.63
C TYR A 160 -8.69 -1.40 6.42
N TRP A 161 -9.23 -1.28 5.22
CA TRP A 161 -8.45 -1.15 3.99
C TRP A 161 -7.83 0.24 3.89
N THR A 162 -6.57 0.31 3.46
CA THR A 162 -5.80 1.56 3.34
C THR A 162 -5.85 2.17 1.94
N ASP A 163 -6.43 1.47 0.96
CA ASP A 163 -6.43 1.89 -0.44
C ASP A 163 -7.47 2.98 -0.78
N ASN A 164 -8.29 3.39 0.20
CA ASN A 164 -9.39 4.35 0.04
C ASN A 164 -10.38 4.01 -1.10
N PHE A 165 -10.42 2.76 -1.54
CA PHE A 165 -11.27 2.30 -2.63
C PHE A 165 -12.11 1.09 -2.23
N THR A 166 -11.50 0.13 -1.54
CA THR A 166 -12.17 -1.06 -1.00
C THR A 166 -12.99 -0.68 0.23
N LYS A 167 -14.28 -1.04 0.24
CA LYS A 167 -15.23 -0.64 1.31
C LYS A 167 -15.81 -1.79 2.12
N VAL A 168 -15.70 -3.01 1.61
CA VAL A 168 -16.27 -4.22 2.21
C VAL A 168 -15.39 -4.79 3.31
N LYS A 169 -15.97 -5.59 4.19
CA LYS A 169 -15.22 -6.36 5.21
C LYS A 169 -15.23 -7.85 4.90
N GLU A 170 -16.16 -8.30 4.06
CA GLU A 170 -16.46 -9.70 3.75
C GLU A 170 -15.30 -10.44 3.05
N ALA A 171 -14.33 -9.70 2.50
CA ALA A 171 -13.13 -10.28 1.91
C ALA A 171 -11.99 -10.51 2.93
N PHE A 172 -12.21 -10.18 4.21
CA PHE A 172 -11.31 -10.55 5.30
C PHE A 172 -11.49 -12.02 5.68
N GLU A 173 -10.91 -12.91 4.87
CA GLU A 173 -10.89 -14.36 5.12
C GLU A 173 -9.60 -14.75 5.85
N PHE A 174 -9.67 -14.85 7.17
CA PHE A 174 -8.52 -15.18 8.02
C PHE A 174 -8.27 -16.68 8.10
N SER A 175 -7.02 -17.06 8.35
CA SER A 175 -6.71 -18.41 8.80
C SER A 175 -7.27 -18.72 10.18
N SER A 176 -7.34 -20.01 10.51
CA SER A 176 -7.85 -20.44 11.81
C SER A 176 -7.02 -19.80 12.94
N GLY A 177 -7.71 -19.16 13.89
CA GLY A 177 -7.10 -18.47 15.03
C GLY A 177 -6.64 -17.03 14.74
N GLN A 178 -6.86 -16.51 13.53
CA GLN A 178 -6.42 -15.17 13.12
C GLN A 178 -7.60 -14.20 12.99
N PRO A 179 -7.39 -12.88 13.16
CA PRO A 179 -6.14 -12.24 13.55
C PRO A 179 -5.86 -12.36 15.07
N ASP A 180 -4.61 -12.63 15.45
CA ASP A 180 -4.25 -12.95 16.85
C ASP A 180 -3.59 -11.79 17.62
N ALA A 181 -3.24 -10.70 16.94
CA ALA A 181 -2.59 -9.53 17.54
C ALA A 181 -1.32 -9.87 18.34
N SER A 182 -0.55 -10.87 17.91
CA SER A 182 0.65 -11.31 18.61
C SER A 182 1.60 -10.16 18.94
N LEU A 183 2.23 -10.24 20.12
CA LEU A 183 3.35 -9.38 20.51
C LEU A 183 4.70 -10.03 20.19
N ASN A 184 4.68 -11.33 19.90
CA ASN A 184 5.87 -12.13 19.69
C ASN A 184 6.27 -12.01 18.23
N ASN A 185 7.48 -11.52 18.00
CA ASN A 185 8.13 -11.58 16.69
C ASN A 185 9.43 -12.38 16.78
N ARG A 186 9.78 -13.02 15.66
CA ARG A 186 11.01 -13.82 15.53
C ARG A 186 12.29 -13.00 15.73
N HIS A 187 12.20 -11.68 15.65
CA HIS A 187 13.35 -10.77 15.75
C HIS A 187 13.62 -10.30 17.20
N ASN A 188 12.80 -10.71 18.17
CA ASN A 188 12.89 -10.28 19.58
C ASN A 188 12.94 -8.75 19.75
N GLN A 189 12.25 -8.01 18.88
CA GLN A 189 12.18 -6.55 18.93
C GLN A 189 10.85 -6.09 19.55
N ASN A 190 10.81 -4.90 20.13
CA ASN A 190 9.55 -4.34 20.62
C ASN A 190 8.80 -3.62 19.49
N TRP A 191 8.02 -4.36 18.71
CA TRP A 191 7.25 -3.84 17.58
C TRP A 191 5.77 -3.56 17.91
N GLY A 192 5.34 -3.87 19.14
CA GLY A 192 3.94 -3.85 19.52
C GLY A 192 3.16 -5.01 18.90
N HIS A 193 1.84 -4.84 18.77
CA HIS A 193 0.97 -5.87 18.20
C HIS A 193 1.10 -5.97 16.68
N GLU A 194 0.82 -7.16 16.15
CA GLU A 194 0.60 -7.39 14.73
C GLU A 194 -0.52 -6.48 14.19
N SER A 195 -0.13 -5.51 13.37
CA SER A 195 -0.99 -4.38 12.97
C SER A 195 -1.08 -4.18 11.46
N CYS A 196 -0.41 -5.03 10.68
CA CYS A 196 -0.48 -5.11 9.22
C CYS A 196 -1.03 -6.47 8.81
N LEU A 197 -1.44 -6.59 7.55
CA LEU A 197 -2.05 -7.81 7.04
C LEU A 197 -1.24 -8.40 5.89
N GLN A 198 -1.02 -9.70 5.95
CA GLN A 198 -0.39 -10.46 4.90
C GLN A 198 -1.31 -11.57 4.39
N GLN A 199 -1.18 -11.89 3.12
CA GLN A 199 -1.85 -13.01 2.47
C GLN A 199 -0.85 -14.16 2.26
N MET A 200 -1.22 -15.36 2.71
CA MET A 200 -0.39 -16.55 2.55
C MET A 200 -0.54 -17.16 1.16
N ILE A 201 0.60 -17.37 0.52
CA ILE A 201 0.70 -17.92 -0.83
C ILE A 201 1.46 -19.24 -0.76
N PHE A 202 0.81 -20.31 -1.19
CA PHE A 202 1.38 -21.66 -1.24
C PHE A 202 1.51 -22.11 -2.69
N ALA A 203 2.68 -22.65 -3.03
CA ALA A 203 2.94 -23.20 -4.36
C ALA A 203 2.05 -24.41 -4.67
N SER A 204 1.54 -25.12 -3.66
CA SER A 204 0.55 -26.19 -3.82
C SER A 204 -0.79 -25.68 -4.36
N GLY A 205 -1.12 -24.41 -4.11
CA GLY A 205 -2.42 -23.80 -4.39
C GLY A 205 -3.55 -24.22 -3.44
N THR A 206 -3.26 -24.97 -2.37
CA THR A 206 -4.27 -25.47 -1.43
C THR A 206 -3.89 -25.22 0.02
N THR A 207 -2.98 -26.01 0.58
CA THR A 207 -2.51 -25.91 1.97
C THR A 207 -1.00 -26.14 2.04
N HIS A 208 -0.41 -25.87 3.19
CA HIS A 208 1.00 -26.16 3.45
C HIS A 208 1.18 -26.81 4.83
N PRO A 209 1.94 -27.91 5.00
CA PRO A 209 2.00 -28.67 6.26
C PRO A 209 2.45 -27.88 7.49
N LYS A 210 3.23 -26.80 7.30
CA LYS A 210 3.70 -25.93 8.40
C LYS A 210 2.68 -24.88 8.85
N TYR A 211 1.63 -24.62 8.07
CA TYR A 211 0.68 -23.53 8.32
C TYR A 211 -0.74 -24.09 8.40
N ALA A 212 -1.48 -23.74 9.46
CA ALA A 212 -2.88 -24.11 9.63
C ALA A 212 -3.80 -23.20 8.78
N SER A 213 -3.52 -23.16 7.48
CA SER A 213 -4.01 -22.15 6.57
C SER A 213 -4.29 -22.72 5.19
N PHE A 214 -5.30 -22.16 4.52
CA PHE A 214 -5.60 -22.38 3.12
C PHE A 214 -4.98 -21.29 2.24
N GLN A 215 -4.84 -21.61 0.95
CA GLN A 215 -4.35 -20.71 -0.08
C GLN A 215 -5.08 -19.37 -0.03
N GLY A 216 -4.29 -18.29 0.04
CA GLY A 216 -4.80 -16.93 -0.03
C GLY A 216 -5.51 -16.44 1.24
N GLN A 217 -5.52 -17.21 2.34
CA GLN A 217 -6.03 -16.73 3.62
C GLN A 217 -5.12 -15.68 4.25
N LEU A 218 -5.69 -14.90 5.16
CA LEU A 218 -5.07 -13.75 5.78
C LEU A 218 -4.55 -14.06 7.18
N ASN A 219 -3.45 -13.39 7.53
CA ASN A 219 -2.84 -13.39 8.85
C ASN A 219 -2.43 -11.96 9.14
N ASP A 220 -2.61 -11.48 10.37
CA ASP A 220 -1.91 -10.27 10.75
C ASP A 220 -0.41 -10.52 10.90
N LEU A 221 0.36 -9.45 10.82
CA LEU A 221 1.81 -9.51 10.96
C LEU A 221 2.31 -8.19 11.51
N HIS A 222 3.43 -8.24 12.22
CA HIS A 222 4.19 -7.05 12.55
C HIS A 222 4.60 -6.32 11.26
N CYS A 223 4.22 -5.05 11.15
CA CYS A 223 4.44 -4.23 9.95
C CYS A 223 5.90 -4.08 9.56
N GLN A 224 6.80 -4.23 10.53
CA GLN A 224 8.24 -4.10 10.43
C GLN A 224 8.91 -5.38 9.92
N ASN A 225 8.17 -6.49 9.84
CA ASN A 225 8.72 -7.78 9.42
C ASN A 225 9.36 -7.65 8.01
N PRO A 226 10.69 -7.87 7.88
CA PRO A 226 11.39 -7.70 6.62
C PRO A 226 11.32 -8.94 5.70
N GLU A 227 10.76 -10.05 6.17
CA GLU A 227 10.80 -11.36 5.50
C GLU A 227 9.63 -11.58 4.51
N VAL A 228 8.70 -10.62 4.38
CA VAL A 228 7.61 -10.71 3.41
C VAL A 228 8.15 -10.45 2.01
N GLN A 229 7.80 -11.33 1.06
CA GLN A 229 8.46 -11.42 -0.24
C GLN A 229 7.68 -10.80 -1.39
N MET A 230 6.43 -10.40 -1.15
CA MET A 230 5.51 -9.94 -2.19
C MET A 230 4.65 -8.80 -1.71
N CYS A 231 4.08 -8.06 -2.64
CA CYS A 231 3.01 -7.11 -2.36
C CYS A 231 2.00 -7.03 -3.52
N ALA A 232 0.74 -6.77 -3.19
CA ALA A 232 -0.30 -6.50 -4.19
C ALA A 232 -0.62 -5.00 -4.20
N CYS A 233 -0.43 -4.36 -5.36
CA CYS A 233 -0.67 -2.94 -5.54
C CYS A 233 -1.90 -2.70 -6.39
N GLY A 234 -2.69 -1.68 -6.05
CA GLY A 234 -3.95 -1.32 -6.69
C GLY A 234 -4.00 0.15 -7.10
N ARG A 235 -4.59 0.44 -8.26
CA ARG A 235 -4.86 1.81 -8.74
C ARG A 235 -6.09 1.88 -9.62
N ARG A 236 -6.59 3.10 -9.81
CA ARG A 236 -7.52 3.39 -10.90
C ARG A 236 -6.80 3.29 -12.25
N PRO A 237 -7.54 3.03 -13.35
CA PRO A 237 -6.96 2.95 -14.68
C PRO A 237 -6.27 4.24 -15.16
#